data_AF-A0A2G2XBQ7-F1
#
_entry.id   AF-A0A2G2XBQ7-F1
#
_cell.length_a   1.000
_cell.length_b   1.000
_cell.length_c   1.000
_cell.angle_alpha   90.00
_cell.angle_beta   90.00
_cell.angle_gamma   90.00
#
_symmetry.space_group_name_H-M   'P 1'
#
loop_
_entity.id
_entity.type
_entity.pdbx_description
1 polymer ?
#
loop_
_entity_poly.entity_id
_entity_poly.type
_entity_poly.pdbx_seq_one_letter_code
_entity_poly.pdbx_strand_id
1 'polypeptide(L)'
;MNTSKSVVITGHSIGGAIASLLALWFLCHLRTICSVICITFGSPMLGNESFSRAILQQRWAGNFCHVVSQHDIVPRLFFAPSIALASSSCSFQFIHHLSEENKTQLFRVVLDSLGVISQSECKSSFCPSGSYLFCTNRGAVCVDNGMLVIKLLYLTLLNGLLNSSLEDHLGYADFIQKAHWQFIENRSFMGGNLSKSSYEAGITLALESLGIASHKIETNNFASTDKQELNSEDAKEALKKAKKLGRTRNLNSANLAIGLSKINPLRAQIEWYKASCDNSGDQMGYYDSFKQRGASKRGFKVNMNRIKLGQFWDSLIDKLEANELPYDFHKREKWVCASQFYKLLVEPLDIAEYYRNGMHRVKGHYMQHGRERRYKIFDKWWSENSTDHPNARSRFASSTQDSCFWAKVEEARDRLIKIRTEGDARNFIKMLEDITKFDQNARRMIENKEVSPDVLAKNSSYSLFIEEWKEFQSQLQLFQPQFPGIL
;
A
#
# COMPACT_ATOMS: atom_id res chain seq x y z
N MET A 1 10.66 21.38 -14.25
CA MET A 1 10.20 20.86 -12.95
C MET A 1 8.69 21.04 -12.88
N ASN A 2 7.90 19.99 -13.10
CA ASN A 2 6.46 20.06 -12.86
C ASN A 2 6.26 20.08 -11.34
N THR A 3 5.89 21.24 -10.79
CA THR A 3 5.47 21.33 -9.39
C THR A 3 4.20 20.49 -9.24
N SER A 4 4.30 19.31 -8.64
CA SER A 4 3.13 18.52 -8.29
C SER A 4 2.27 19.34 -7.35
N LYS A 5 1.09 19.77 -7.83
CA LYS A 5 0.15 20.54 -7.01
C LYS A 5 -0.40 19.62 -5.93
N SER A 6 -0.42 20.09 -4.69
CA SER A 6 -1.12 19.41 -3.61
C SER A 6 -2.60 19.80 -3.62
N VAL A 7 -3.48 18.82 -3.58
CA VAL A 7 -4.93 19.00 -3.56
C VAL A 7 -5.45 18.65 -2.17
N VAL A 8 -6.12 19.60 -1.54
CA VAL A 8 -6.82 19.40 -0.28
C VAL A 8 -8.31 19.24 -0.58
N ILE A 9 -8.90 18.14 -0.15
CA ILE A 9 -10.34 17.90 -0.24
C ILE A 9 -10.89 17.94 1.17
N THR A 10 -11.99 18.65 1.38
CA THR A 10 -12.56 18.82 2.72
C THR A 10 -14.08 18.85 2.67
N GLY A 11 -14.68 18.63 3.84
CA GLY A 11 -16.10 18.73 4.03
C GLY A 11 -16.49 18.55 5.49
N HIS A 12 -17.63 19.13 5.84
CA HIS A 12 -18.26 18.96 7.15
C HIS A 12 -19.42 17.97 7.06
N SER A 13 -19.65 17.19 8.12
CA SER A 13 -20.76 16.24 8.21
C SER A 13 -20.80 15.30 6.99
N ILE A 14 -21.96 15.12 6.34
CA ILE A 14 -22.10 14.34 5.11
C ILE A 14 -21.20 14.84 3.96
N GLY A 15 -20.91 16.14 3.91
CA GLY A 15 -19.95 16.70 2.97
C GLY A 15 -18.53 16.15 3.18
N GLY A 16 -18.16 15.84 4.43
CA GLY A 16 -16.91 15.15 4.77
C GLY A 16 -16.86 13.71 4.26
N ALA A 17 -17.99 13.00 4.31
CA ALA A 17 -18.11 11.67 3.74
C ALA A 17 -17.97 11.71 2.21
N ILE A 18 -18.64 12.66 1.54
CA ILE A 18 -18.50 12.88 0.10
C ILE A 18 -17.05 13.25 -0.26
N ALA A 19 -16.42 14.14 0.51
CA ALA A 19 -15.01 14.52 0.35
C ALA A 19 -14.07 13.31 0.44
N SER A 20 -14.31 12.40 1.37
CA SER A 20 -13.52 11.17 1.52
C SER A 20 -13.68 10.23 0.33
N LEU A 21 -14.89 10.04 -0.19
CA LEU A 21 -15.14 9.25 -1.40
C LEU A 21 -14.49 9.90 -2.63
N LEU A 22 -14.55 11.22 -2.75
CA LEU A 22 -13.87 11.96 -3.81
C LEU A 22 -12.35 11.78 -3.72
N ALA A 23 -11.76 11.89 -2.53
CA ALA A 23 -10.34 11.66 -2.34
C ALA A 23 -9.91 10.22 -2.72
N LEU A 24 -10.74 9.22 -2.41
CA LEU A 24 -10.49 7.84 -2.87
C LEU A 24 -10.56 7.71 -4.39
N TRP A 25 -11.53 8.37 -5.02
CA TRP A 25 -11.62 8.40 -6.48
C TRP A 25 -10.36 8.99 -7.11
N PHE A 26 -9.83 10.09 -6.55
CA PHE A 26 -8.55 10.67 -6.95
C PHE A 26 -7.37 9.69 -6.75
N LEU A 27 -7.31 9.01 -5.61
CA LEU A 27 -6.24 8.03 -5.32
C LEU A 27 -6.27 6.83 -6.26
N CYS A 28 -7.45 6.43 -6.74
CA CYS A 28 -7.60 5.36 -7.72
C CYS A 28 -7.19 5.77 -9.14
N HIS A 29 -7.49 7.01 -9.56
CA HIS A 29 -7.40 7.41 -10.98
C HIS A 29 -6.32 8.45 -11.30
N LEU A 30 -5.91 9.30 -10.35
CA LEU A 30 -5.11 10.51 -10.60
C LEU A 30 -3.84 10.60 -9.74
N ARG A 31 -3.43 9.48 -9.11
CA ARG A 31 -2.34 9.44 -8.13
C ARG A 31 -0.97 9.91 -8.65
N THR A 32 -0.73 9.80 -9.95
CA THR A 32 0.54 10.20 -10.58
C THR A 32 0.65 11.70 -10.87
N ILE A 33 -0.45 12.46 -10.71
CA ILE A 33 -0.53 13.86 -11.12
C ILE A 33 -0.45 14.81 -9.91
N CYS A 34 -1.12 14.46 -8.82
CA CYS A 34 -1.25 15.32 -7.63
C CYS A 34 -1.14 14.51 -6.34
N SER A 35 -0.56 15.08 -5.29
CA SER A 35 -0.75 14.57 -3.93
C SER A 35 -2.12 15.01 -3.40
N VAL A 36 -2.87 14.10 -2.78
CA VAL A 36 -4.20 14.39 -2.21
C VAL A 36 -4.17 14.19 -0.71
N ILE A 37 -4.75 15.13 0.02
CA ILE A 37 -5.09 14.96 1.44
C ILE A 37 -6.56 15.30 1.65
N CYS A 38 -7.27 14.45 2.39
CA CYS A 38 -8.65 14.63 2.78
C CYS A 38 -8.72 15.00 4.25
N ILE A 39 -9.31 16.15 4.57
CA ILE A 39 -9.52 16.60 5.95
C ILE A 39 -11.01 16.79 6.15
N THR A 40 -11.62 16.04 7.07
CA THR A 40 -13.08 16.09 7.29
C THR A 40 -13.41 16.53 8.69
N PHE A 41 -14.52 17.24 8.88
CA PHE A 41 -14.98 17.71 10.18
C PHE A 41 -16.34 17.09 10.53
N GLY A 42 -16.42 16.33 11.63
CA GLY A 42 -17.68 15.74 12.08
C GLY A 42 -18.30 14.77 11.08
N SER A 43 -17.47 14.18 10.23
CA SER A 43 -17.94 13.28 9.18
C SER A 43 -18.44 11.97 9.79
N PRO A 44 -19.59 11.45 9.33
CA PRO A 44 -19.94 10.08 9.63
C PRO A 44 -18.94 9.13 8.96
N MET A 45 -18.80 7.94 9.52
CA MET A 45 -17.83 6.96 9.05
C MET A 45 -18.21 6.34 7.71
N LEU A 46 -17.22 5.79 7.00
CA LEU A 46 -17.40 5.19 5.69
C LEU A 46 -16.84 3.78 5.63
N GLY A 47 -17.62 2.91 4.99
CA GLY A 47 -17.20 1.59 4.59
C GLY A 47 -17.02 0.60 5.75
N ASN A 48 -16.93 -0.67 5.36
CA ASN A 48 -16.84 -1.81 6.27
C ASN A 48 -15.38 -2.24 6.50
N GLU A 49 -15.20 -3.40 7.14
CA GLU A 49 -13.90 -4.01 7.38
C GLU A 49 -13.07 -4.18 6.09
N SER A 50 -13.70 -4.63 5.00
CA SER A 50 -13.03 -4.82 3.71
C SER A 50 -12.57 -3.50 3.09
N PHE A 51 -13.39 -2.45 3.22
CA PHE A 51 -13.04 -1.10 2.77
C PHE A 51 -11.85 -0.54 3.54
N SER A 52 -11.88 -0.61 4.87
CA SER A 52 -10.76 -0.16 5.71
C SER A 52 -9.48 -0.95 5.42
N ARG A 53 -9.58 -2.28 5.24
CA ARG A 53 -8.46 -3.15 4.86
C ARG A 53 -7.85 -2.75 3.51
N ALA A 54 -8.67 -2.44 2.51
CA ALA A 54 -8.20 -2.00 1.20
C ALA A 54 -7.41 -0.67 1.31
N ILE A 55 -7.93 0.31 2.04
CA ILE A 55 -7.24 1.59 2.29
C ILE A 55 -5.88 1.38 2.97
N LEU A 56 -5.83 0.48 3.96
CA LEU A 56 -4.59 0.14 4.67
C LEU A 56 -3.57 -0.56 3.76
N GLN A 57 -4.00 -1.56 2.98
CA GLN A 57 -3.13 -2.30 2.05
C GLN A 57 -2.58 -1.41 0.94
N GLN A 58 -3.37 -0.45 0.44
CA GLN A 58 -2.92 0.53 -0.55
C GLN A 58 -2.09 1.66 0.05
N ARG A 59 -1.92 1.69 1.38
CA ARG A 59 -1.16 2.72 2.11
C ARG A 59 -1.75 4.12 1.93
N TRP A 60 -3.06 4.19 1.80
CA TRP A 60 -3.82 5.42 1.63
C TRP A 60 -4.31 6.03 2.94
N ALA A 61 -4.21 5.30 4.07
CA ALA A 61 -4.70 5.81 5.36
C ALA A 61 -4.07 7.17 5.75
N GLY A 62 -2.79 7.40 5.42
CA GLY A 62 -2.12 8.67 5.69
C GLY A 62 -2.64 9.87 4.87
N ASN A 63 -3.51 9.63 3.88
CA ASN A 63 -4.16 10.68 3.10
C ASN A 63 -5.46 11.19 3.74
N PHE A 64 -5.93 10.59 4.84
CA PHE A 64 -7.21 10.94 5.47
C PHE A 64 -7.00 11.38 6.92
N CYS A 65 -7.53 12.55 7.26
CA CYS A 65 -7.58 13.08 8.62
C CYS A 65 -9.03 13.45 8.98
N HIS A 66 -9.62 12.72 9.93
CA HIS A 66 -10.97 12.91 10.41
C HIS A 66 -10.93 13.68 11.73
N VAL A 67 -11.31 14.95 11.70
CA VAL A 67 -11.40 15.82 12.87
C VAL A 67 -12.73 15.59 13.58
N VAL A 68 -12.64 15.19 14.85
CA VAL A 68 -13.78 14.75 15.66
C VAL A 68 -13.82 15.58 16.95
N SER A 69 -14.91 16.31 17.16
CA SER A 69 -15.12 16.98 18.46
C SER A 69 -15.47 15.94 19.53
N GLN A 70 -15.19 16.30 20.78
CA GLN A 70 -15.34 15.45 21.95
C GLN A 70 -16.73 14.79 22.01
N HIS A 71 -17.81 15.55 21.86
CA HIS A 71 -19.17 15.06 22.05
C HIS A 71 -19.98 14.93 20.76
N ASP A 72 -19.42 15.27 19.58
CA ASP A 72 -20.16 15.28 18.31
C ASP A 72 -20.84 13.93 18.02
N ILE A 73 -22.16 13.88 17.95
CA ILE A 73 -22.88 12.62 17.71
C ILE A 73 -22.68 12.06 16.29
N VAL A 74 -22.40 12.90 15.29
CA VAL A 74 -22.46 12.52 13.86
C VAL A 74 -21.45 11.44 13.47
N PRO A 75 -20.16 11.51 13.86
CA PRO A 75 -19.20 10.42 13.65
C PRO A 75 -19.58 9.09 14.30
N ARG A 76 -20.52 9.10 15.26
CA ARG A 76 -20.94 7.92 16.02
C ARG A 76 -22.28 7.31 15.53
N LEU A 77 -23.03 8.00 14.67
CA LEU A 77 -24.38 7.60 14.25
C LEU A 77 -24.45 6.19 13.65
N PHE A 78 -23.48 5.82 12.82
CA PHE A 78 -23.48 4.56 12.08
C PHE A 78 -23.14 3.31 12.91
N PHE A 79 -22.90 3.47 14.21
CA PHE A 79 -22.83 2.35 15.14
C PHE A 79 -24.20 1.94 15.69
N ALA A 80 -25.23 2.78 15.52
CA ALA A 80 -26.61 2.43 15.85
C ALA A 80 -27.26 1.58 14.74
N PRO A 81 -28.15 0.62 15.06
CA PRO A 81 -28.87 -0.16 14.07
C PRO A 81 -29.70 0.71 13.12
N SER A 82 -29.69 0.40 11.82
CA SER A 82 -30.41 1.17 10.78
C SER A 82 -31.91 1.34 11.05
N ILE A 83 -32.53 0.40 11.76
CA ILE A 83 -33.95 0.45 12.15
C ILE A 83 -34.22 1.62 13.10
N ALA A 84 -33.30 1.93 14.02
CA ALA A 84 -33.41 3.05 14.95
C ALA A 84 -33.19 4.42 14.27
N LEU A 85 -32.39 4.44 13.20
CA LEU A 85 -32.19 5.62 12.35
C LEU A 85 -33.38 5.86 11.39
N ALA A 86 -34.05 4.78 10.95
CA ALA A 86 -35.21 4.85 10.06
C ALA A 86 -36.51 5.27 10.79
N SER A 87 -36.69 4.82 12.04
CA SER A 87 -37.86 5.19 12.86
C SER A 87 -37.91 6.67 13.26
N SER A 88 -36.81 7.42 13.08
CA SER A 88 -36.69 8.83 13.48
C SER A 88 -36.77 9.83 12.31
N SER A 89 -37.10 9.38 11.09
CA SER A 89 -37.14 10.25 9.89
C SER A 89 -35.83 11.06 9.68
N CYS A 90 -34.69 10.52 10.11
CA CYS A 90 -33.42 11.23 10.10
C CYS A 90 -32.81 11.29 8.69
N SER A 91 -32.90 12.44 8.03
CA SER A 91 -31.83 12.83 7.09
C SER A 91 -30.75 13.58 7.89
N PHE A 92 -29.47 13.37 7.58
CA PHE A 92 -28.33 13.99 8.30
C PHE A 92 -28.41 15.52 8.43
N GLN A 93 -29.16 16.18 7.54
CA GLN A 93 -29.42 17.62 7.55
C GLN A 93 -30.45 18.06 8.59
N PHE A 94 -31.22 17.14 9.18
CA PHE A 94 -32.37 17.42 10.05
C PHE A 94 -32.20 16.98 11.51
N ILE A 95 -31.02 16.54 11.96
CA ILE A 95 -30.79 16.18 13.37
C ILE A 95 -31.14 17.35 14.32
N HIS A 96 -30.89 18.58 13.89
CA HIS A 96 -31.26 19.79 14.64
C HIS A 96 -32.79 20.02 14.71
N HIS A 97 -33.54 19.51 13.74
CA HIS A 97 -34.99 19.66 13.63
C HIS A 97 -35.79 18.53 14.33
N LEU A 98 -35.11 17.56 14.93
CA LEU A 98 -35.75 16.52 15.74
C LEU A 98 -36.36 17.12 17.02
N SER A 99 -37.42 16.49 17.53
CA SER A 99 -37.92 16.77 18.88
C SER A 99 -36.88 16.39 19.93
N GLU A 100 -36.92 17.03 21.10
CA GLU A 100 -35.99 16.72 22.21
C GLU A 100 -36.08 15.27 22.69
N GLU A 101 -37.27 14.67 22.62
CA GLU A 101 -37.49 13.25 22.93
C GLU A 101 -36.76 12.34 21.92
N ASN A 102 -36.89 12.64 20.62
CA ASN A 102 -36.20 11.89 19.56
C ASN A 102 -34.67 12.07 19.63
N LYS A 103 -34.18 13.27 19.97
CA LYS A 103 -32.74 13.52 20.19
C LYS A 103 -32.22 12.69 21.36
N THR A 104 -32.96 12.66 22.47
CA THR A 104 -32.60 11.87 23.67
C THR A 104 -32.56 10.39 23.36
N GLN A 105 -33.57 9.87 22.65
CA GLN A 105 -33.63 8.48 22.25
C GLN A 105 -32.47 8.13 21.30
N LEU A 106 -32.19 8.97 20.30
CA LEU A 106 -31.08 8.76 19.36
C LEU A 106 -29.74 8.70 20.10
N PHE A 107 -29.47 9.64 21.01
CA PHE A 107 -28.24 9.67 21.78
C PHE A 107 -28.06 8.40 22.63
N ARG A 108 -29.12 7.96 23.33
CA ARG A 108 -29.08 6.73 24.13
C ARG A 108 -28.78 5.50 23.26
N VAL A 109 -29.50 5.34 22.15
CA VAL A 109 -29.30 4.20 21.24
C VAL A 109 -27.88 4.18 20.67
N VAL A 110 -27.36 5.33 20.25
CA VAL A 110 -25.98 5.45 19.74
C VAL A 110 -24.97 5.10 20.83
N LEU A 111 -25.13 5.64 22.03
CA LEU A 111 -24.21 5.41 23.15
C LEU A 111 -24.20 3.94 23.58
N ASP A 112 -25.37 3.30 23.70
CA ASP A 112 -25.50 1.90 24.09
C ASP A 112 -24.90 0.97 23.04
N SER A 113 -25.22 1.20 21.76
CA SER A 113 -24.69 0.40 20.65
C SER A 113 -23.17 0.51 20.57
N LEU A 114 -22.65 1.74 20.69
CA LEU A 114 -21.22 2.01 20.67
C LEU A 114 -20.51 1.43 21.90
N GLY A 115 -21.17 1.43 23.07
CA GLY A 115 -20.66 0.79 24.29
C GLY A 115 -20.39 -0.69 24.08
N VAL A 116 -21.37 -1.43 23.53
CA VAL A 116 -21.23 -2.86 23.20
C VAL A 116 -20.07 -3.09 22.22
N ILE A 117 -19.99 -2.30 21.16
CA ILE A 117 -18.95 -2.42 20.12
C ILE A 117 -17.56 -2.06 20.68
N SER A 118 -17.47 -1.11 21.61
CA SER A 118 -16.21 -0.70 22.22
C SER A 118 -15.60 -1.74 23.18
N GLN A 119 -16.42 -2.63 23.72
CA GLN A 119 -16.03 -3.66 24.69
C GLN A 119 -15.76 -5.02 24.05
N SER A 120 -16.28 -5.25 22.84
CA SER A 120 -16.17 -6.52 22.13
C SER A 120 -15.27 -6.37 20.90
N GLU A 121 -14.69 -7.47 20.40
CA GLU A 121 -14.16 -7.53 19.03
C GLU A 121 -15.30 -7.59 17.98
N CYS A 122 -16.51 -7.13 18.33
CA CYS A 122 -17.69 -7.25 17.49
C CYS A 122 -17.55 -6.38 16.24
N LYS A 123 -17.84 -6.99 15.10
CA LYS A 123 -17.75 -6.35 13.78
C LYS A 123 -18.89 -5.37 13.60
N SER A 124 -18.63 -4.09 13.87
CA SER A 124 -19.49 -3.02 13.39
C SER A 124 -19.60 -3.07 11.87
N SER A 125 -20.76 -2.73 11.32
CA SER A 125 -20.94 -2.63 9.87
C SER A 125 -20.02 -1.58 9.24
N PHE A 126 -19.57 -0.61 10.03
CA PHE A 126 -18.65 0.45 9.65
C PHE A 126 -17.34 0.36 10.42
N CYS A 127 -16.19 0.52 9.74
CA CYS A 127 -14.88 0.46 10.37
C CYS A 127 -14.10 1.77 10.17
N PRO A 128 -13.35 2.23 11.19
CA PRO A 128 -12.47 3.38 11.02
C PRO A 128 -11.41 3.12 9.95
N SER A 129 -11.17 4.13 9.13
CA SER A 129 -10.06 4.20 8.18
C SER A 129 -9.47 5.61 8.23
N GLY A 130 -8.18 5.74 7.97
CA GLY A 130 -7.48 7.02 8.12
C GLY A 130 -7.04 7.35 9.54
N SER A 131 -6.57 8.57 9.74
CA SER A 131 -6.21 9.12 11.05
C SER A 131 -7.37 9.94 11.62
N TYR A 132 -7.62 9.83 12.92
CA TYR A 132 -8.65 10.57 13.64
C TYR A 132 -7.99 11.55 14.60
N LEU A 133 -8.34 12.82 14.49
CA LEU A 133 -7.91 13.88 15.38
C LEU A 133 -9.07 14.22 16.32
N PHE A 134 -9.00 13.73 17.55
CA PHE A 134 -9.97 14.07 18.60
C PHE A 134 -9.60 15.42 19.20
N CYS A 135 -10.47 16.40 19.06
CA CYS A 135 -10.28 17.76 19.57
C CYS A 135 -11.18 18.01 20.78
N THR A 136 -10.61 18.62 21.82
CA THR A 136 -11.33 19.07 23.00
C THR A 136 -10.93 20.50 23.34
N ASN A 137 -11.53 21.08 24.37
CA ASN A 137 -11.07 22.34 24.95
C ASN A 137 -9.76 22.22 25.76
N ARG A 138 -9.22 21.01 25.96
CA ARG A 138 -7.97 20.76 26.72
C ARG A 138 -6.78 20.42 25.83
N GLY A 139 -7.02 20.02 24.59
CA GLY A 139 -5.98 19.62 23.65
C GLY A 139 -6.55 18.84 22.47
N ALA A 140 -5.66 18.19 21.73
CA ALA A 140 -6.03 17.28 20.66
C ALA A 140 -5.16 16.02 20.68
N VAL A 141 -5.76 14.88 20.31
CA VAL A 141 -5.07 13.58 20.22
C VAL A 141 -5.33 12.96 18.86
N CYS A 142 -4.25 12.66 18.14
CA CYS A 142 -4.31 11.97 16.85
C CYS A 142 -4.07 10.47 17.03
N VAL A 143 -4.96 9.65 16.46
CA VAL A 143 -4.89 8.18 16.51
C VAL A 143 -5.20 7.58 15.15
N ASP A 144 -4.56 6.47 14.81
CA ASP A 144 -4.73 5.74 13.53
C ASP A 144 -5.11 4.27 13.72
N ASN A 145 -5.20 3.81 14.98
CA ASN A 145 -5.60 2.46 15.32
C ASN A 145 -7.14 2.39 15.41
N GLY A 146 -7.77 1.63 14.50
CA GLY A 146 -9.24 1.56 14.43
C GLY A 146 -9.92 1.13 15.74
N MET A 147 -9.37 0.16 16.46
CA MET A 147 -9.95 -0.28 17.74
C MET A 147 -9.89 0.84 18.79
N LEU A 148 -8.77 1.57 18.84
CA LEU A 148 -8.64 2.73 19.71
C LEU A 148 -9.57 3.86 19.28
N VAL A 149 -9.75 4.10 17.98
CA VAL A 149 -10.71 5.10 17.47
C VAL A 149 -12.12 4.79 17.98
N ILE A 150 -12.59 3.55 17.84
CA ILE A 150 -13.93 3.14 18.32
C ILE A 150 -14.04 3.35 19.83
N LYS A 151 -13.04 2.90 20.60
CA LYS A 151 -13.01 3.07 22.05
C LYS A 151 -13.04 4.55 22.45
N LEU A 152 -12.30 5.41 21.76
CA LEU A 152 -12.29 6.85 22.03
C LEU A 152 -13.60 7.53 21.61
N LEU A 153 -14.20 7.14 20.47
CA LEU A 153 -15.53 7.61 20.07
C LEU A 153 -16.57 7.34 21.16
N TYR A 154 -16.49 6.18 21.83
CA TYR A 154 -17.34 5.81 22.96
C TYR A 154 -17.05 6.66 24.20
N LEU A 155 -15.80 6.62 24.68
CA LEU A 155 -15.42 7.23 25.96
C LEU A 155 -15.57 8.75 25.96
N THR A 156 -15.33 9.39 24.82
CA THR A 156 -15.52 10.84 24.68
C THR A 156 -16.99 11.23 24.65
N LEU A 157 -17.85 10.44 24.02
CA LEU A 157 -19.30 10.66 23.99
C LEU A 157 -19.95 10.40 25.36
N LEU A 158 -19.49 9.38 26.08
CA LEU A 158 -19.98 9.03 27.42
C LEU A 158 -19.83 10.17 28.44
N ASN A 159 -18.79 10.98 28.30
CA ASN A 159 -18.52 12.12 29.17
C ASN A 159 -19.32 13.38 28.78
N GLY A 160 -20.13 13.33 27.71
CA GLY A 160 -20.92 14.45 27.19
C GLY A 160 -22.36 14.50 27.68
N LEU A 161 -22.94 15.70 27.65
CA LEU A 161 -24.37 15.93 27.82
C LEU A 161 -25.07 15.97 26.44
N LEU A 162 -26.36 15.66 26.37
CA LEU A 162 -27.13 15.63 25.12
C LEU A 162 -26.97 16.94 24.32
N ASN A 163 -27.09 18.09 24.98
CA ASN A 163 -27.01 19.40 24.33
C ASN A 163 -25.60 19.67 23.76
N SER A 164 -24.55 19.26 24.48
CA SER A 164 -23.17 19.39 24.00
C SER A 164 -22.89 18.57 22.75
N SER A 165 -23.64 17.48 22.50
CA SER A 165 -23.39 16.62 21.35
C SER A 165 -23.80 17.21 20.00
N LEU A 166 -24.83 18.07 19.98
CA LEU A 166 -25.26 18.79 18.77
C LEU A 166 -24.51 20.11 18.62
N GLU A 167 -24.24 20.80 19.73
CA GLU A 167 -23.43 22.03 19.73
C GLU A 167 -22.02 21.75 19.21
N ASP A 168 -21.39 20.66 19.66
CA ASP A 168 -20.07 20.24 19.19
C ASP A 168 -20.02 19.99 17.68
N HIS A 169 -21.11 19.50 17.08
CA HIS A 169 -21.18 19.23 15.65
C HIS A 169 -21.13 20.53 14.81
N LEU A 170 -21.64 21.64 15.35
CA LEU A 170 -21.61 22.95 14.71
C LEU A 170 -20.39 23.77 15.13
N GLY A 171 -19.81 23.48 16.29
CA GLY A 171 -18.76 24.27 16.95
C GLY A 171 -17.32 24.05 16.46
N TYR A 172 -17.09 23.40 15.31
CA TYR A 172 -15.75 23.05 14.84
C TYR A 172 -14.79 24.24 14.70
N ALA A 173 -15.30 25.44 14.36
CA ALA A 173 -14.50 26.65 14.28
C ALA A 173 -13.82 26.99 15.63
N ASP A 174 -14.59 26.93 16.71
CA ASP A 174 -14.12 27.25 18.06
C ASP A 174 -13.09 26.23 18.56
N PHE A 175 -13.30 24.94 18.27
CA PHE A 175 -12.36 23.90 18.65
C PHE A 175 -11.02 24.03 17.92
N ILE A 176 -11.04 24.33 16.63
CA ILE A 176 -9.82 24.52 15.84
C ILE A 176 -9.07 25.76 16.33
N GLN A 177 -9.78 26.87 16.60
CA GLN A 177 -9.16 28.08 17.13
C GLN A 177 -8.52 27.84 18.50
N LYS A 178 -9.20 27.14 19.41
CA LYS A 178 -8.66 26.76 20.73
C LYS A 178 -7.47 25.82 20.63
N ALA A 179 -7.54 24.81 19.76
CA ALA A 179 -6.43 23.88 19.53
C ALA A 179 -5.19 24.59 18.96
N HIS A 180 -5.40 25.56 18.05
CA HIS A 180 -4.34 26.40 17.51
C HIS A 180 -3.69 27.26 18.60
N TRP A 181 -4.48 27.90 19.47
CA TRP A 181 -3.96 28.68 20.59
C TRP A 181 -3.17 27.84 21.59
N GLN A 182 -3.65 26.64 21.92
CA GLN A 182 -2.93 25.74 22.83
C GLN A 182 -1.58 25.26 22.28
N PHE A 183 -1.47 25.11 20.97
CA PHE A 183 -0.19 24.81 20.32
C PHE A 183 0.80 25.98 20.42
N ILE A 184 0.32 27.21 20.27
CA ILE A 184 1.13 28.43 20.37
C ILE A 184 1.56 28.69 21.82
N GLU A 185 0.70 28.45 22.79
CA GLU A 185 0.98 28.70 24.21
C GLU A 185 1.98 27.71 24.84
N ASN A 186 2.49 26.71 24.11
CA ASN A 186 3.46 25.72 24.61
C ASN A 186 3.01 25.11 25.96
N ARG A 187 1.75 24.67 26.04
CA ARG A 187 1.14 24.23 27.30
C ARG A 187 2.03 23.20 28.02
N SER A 188 2.58 23.58 29.17
CA SER A 188 3.24 22.66 30.09
C SER A 188 2.19 21.81 30.81
N PHE A 189 2.50 20.53 31.03
CA PHE A 189 1.67 19.59 31.80
C PHE A 189 1.17 20.22 33.12
N MET A 190 -0.15 20.27 33.33
CA MET A 190 -0.76 20.92 34.50
C MET A 190 -0.89 19.96 35.71
N GLY A 191 -0.62 18.67 35.52
CA GLY A 191 -0.61 17.67 36.60
C GLY A 191 0.71 17.70 37.38
N GLY A 192 0.68 17.99 38.68
CA GLY A 192 1.87 18.18 39.52
C GLY A 192 2.81 16.97 39.73
N ASN A 193 2.65 15.86 39.01
CA ASN A 193 3.55 14.70 39.09
C ASN A 193 3.90 14.18 37.68
N LEU A 194 5.00 14.68 37.11
CA LEU A 194 5.58 14.13 35.89
C LEU A 194 6.03 12.68 36.15
N SER A 195 5.46 11.75 35.37
CA SER A 195 5.86 10.35 35.42
C SER A 195 7.35 10.17 35.12
N LYS A 196 8.00 9.18 35.76
CA LYS A 196 9.43 8.87 35.60
C LYS A 196 9.84 8.45 34.18
N SER A 197 8.91 8.22 33.25
CA SER A 197 9.20 7.90 31.86
C SER A 197 8.42 8.76 30.88
N SER A 198 9.07 9.17 29.78
CA SER A 198 8.44 9.87 28.65
C SER A 198 7.29 9.07 28.03
N TYR A 199 7.33 7.74 28.15
CA TYR A 199 6.27 6.84 27.72
C TYR A 199 4.96 7.09 28.47
N GLU A 200 4.99 7.02 29.80
CA GLU A 200 3.82 7.22 30.67
C GLU A 200 3.37 8.70 30.68
N ALA A 201 4.31 9.65 30.59
CA ALA A 201 3.99 11.07 30.47
C ALA A 201 3.14 11.36 29.22
N GLY A 202 3.50 10.79 28.06
CA GLY A 202 2.73 10.96 26.83
C GLY A 202 1.33 10.33 26.87
N ILE A 203 1.15 9.22 27.57
CA ILE A 203 -0.19 8.62 27.76
C ILE A 203 -1.04 9.50 28.67
N THR A 204 -0.44 10.03 29.74
CA THR A 204 -1.13 10.92 30.70
C THR A 204 -1.59 12.20 30.01
N LEU A 205 -0.71 12.83 29.22
CA LEU A 205 -1.05 14.02 28.41
C LEU A 205 -2.17 13.75 27.40
N ALA A 206 -2.17 12.56 26.78
CA ALA A 206 -3.24 12.18 25.85
C ALA A 206 -4.59 12.06 26.56
N LEU A 207 -4.64 11.44 27.75
CA LEU A 207 -5.87 11.34 28.54
C LEU A 207 -6.38 12.72 28.98
N GLU A 208 -5.47 13.59 29.45
CA GLU A 208 -5.79 14.96 29.82
C GLU A 208 -6.37 15.75 28.63
N SER A 209 -5.74 15.62 27.46
CA SER A 209 -6.18 16.24 26.21
C SER A 209 -7.52 15.70 25.72
N LEU A 210 -7.88 14.48 26.06
CA LEU A 210 -9.19 13.89 25.75
C LEU A 210 -10.28 14.26 26.75
N GLY A 211 -9.94 14.98 27.83
CA GLY A 211 -10.88 15.28 28.91
C GLY A 211 -11.31 14.05 29.72
N ILE A 212 -10.61 12.93 29.57
CA ILE A 212 -10.85 11.69 30.35
C ILE A 212 -10.04 11.85 31.65
N ALA A 213 -10.70 12.30 32.72
CA ALA A 213 -10.03 12.65 33.96
C ALA A 213 -9.26 11.46 34.57
N SER A 214 -7.96 11.63 34.77
CA SER A 214 -7.09 10.68 35.50
C SER A 214 -6.87 11.07 36.96
N HIS A 215 -7.63 12.03 37.50
CA HIS A 215 -7.41 12.54 38.85
C HIS A 215 -8.28 11.80 39.87
N LYS A 216 -7.61 11.15 40.82
CA LYS A 216 -8.14 10.83 42.15
C LYS A 216 -8.57 12.15 42.80
N ILE A 217 -9.82 12.54 42.65
CA ILE A 217 -10.40 13.56 43.50
C ILE A 217 -10.92 12.79 44.71
N GLU A 218 -10.24 12.93 45.85
CA GLU A 218 -10.75 12.55 47.17
C GLU A 218 -11.98 13.43 47.48
N THR A 219 -13.11 13.14 46.84
CA THR A 219 -14.41 13.65 47.24
C THR A 219 -15.24 12.47 47.69
N ASN A 220 -15.71 12.56 48.93
CA ASN A 220 -16.43 11.54 49.70
C ASN A 220 -17.83 11.17 49.13
N ASN A 221 -17.94 10.87 47.84
CA ASN A 221 -19.16 10.38 47.20
C ASN A 221 -18.89 9.00 46.58
N PHE A 222 -19.40 7.95 47.24
CA PHE A 222 -18.95 6.56 47.10
C PHE A 222 -19.56 5.76 45.93
N ALA A 223 -20.33 6.37 45.00
CA ALA A 223 -21.08 5.60 43.98
C ALA A 223 -20.83 6.00 42.51
N SER A 224 -20.39 7.23 42.23
CA SER A 224 -20.11 7.71 40.86
C SER A 224 -18.64 7.57 40.44
N THR A 225 -17.75 7.41 41.41
CA THR A 225 -16.29 7.44 41.23
C THR A 225 -15.77 6.15 40.58
N ASP A 226 -16.34 4.99 40.94
CA ASP A 226 -15.88 3.68 40.47
C ASP A 226 -16.00 3.49 38.95
N LYS A 227 -17.10 3.96 38.34
CA LYS A 227 -17.29 3.85 36.88
C LYS A 227 -16.38 4.80 36.10
N GLN A 228 -16.08 5.97 36.66
CA GLN A 228 -15.24 6.97 35.99
C GLN A 228 -13.76 6.58 36.05
N GLU A 229 -13.31 5.99 37.16
CA GLU A 229 -11.97 5.39 37.28
C GLU A 229 -11.79 4.20 36.35
N LEU A 230 -12.79 3.32 36.23
CA LEU A 230 -12.77 2.17 35.31
C LEU A 230 -12.60 2.61 33.85
N ASN A 231 -13.33 3.65 33.42
CA ASN A 231 -13.25 4.20 32.06
C ASN A 231 -11.89 4.86 31.75
N SER A 232 -11.27 5.50 32.74
CA SER A 232 -9.94 6.09 32.61
C SER A 232 -8.85 5.02 32.46
N GLU A 233 -8.88 3.96 33.28
CA GLU A 233 -7.92 2.86 33.15
C GLU A 233 -8.12 2.08 31.84
N ASP A 234 -9.36 1.89 31.40
CA ASP A 234 -9.68 1.32 30.08
C ASP A 234 -9.06 2.13 28.93
N ALA A 235 -9.23 3.46 28.94
CA ALA A 235 -8.67 4.37 27.95
C ALA A 235 -7.14 4.27 27.91
N LYS A 236 -6.53 4.27 29.10
CA LYS A 236 -5.09 4.17 29.30
C LYS A 236 -4.55 2.84 28.78
N GLU A 237 -5.22 1.73 29.06
CA GLU A 237 -4.81 0.41 28.56
C GLU A 237 -4.90 0.35 27.03
N ALA A 238 -5.98 0.87 26.44
CA ALA A 238 -6.15 0.94 24.99
C ALA A 238 -5.06 1.77 24.31
N LEU A 239 -4.71 2.94 24.87
CA LEU A 239 -3.61 3.78 24.39
C LEU A 239 -2.26 3.05 24.48
N LYS A 240 -2.00 2.32 25.60
CA LYS A 240 -0.79 1.51 25.76
C LYS A 240 -0.73 0.38 24.72
N LYS A 241 -1.82 -0.32 24.47
CA LYS A 241 -1.92 -1.38 23.44
C LYS A 241 -1.64 -0.82 22.04
N ALA A 242 -2.24 0.31 21.67
CA ALA A 242 -2.01 0.95 20.36
C ALA A 242 -0.55 1.39 20.17
N LYS A 243 0.05 2.02 21.19
CA LYS A 243 1.46 2.46 21.13
C LYS A 243 2.44 1.28 21.06
N LYS A 244 2.15 0.18 21.77
CA LYS A 244 2.92 -1.08 21.66
C LYS A 244 2.86 -1.63 20.23
N LEU A 245 1.70 -1.64 19.58
CA LEU A 245 1.56 -2.09 18.20
C LEU A 245 2.43 -1.26 17.23
N GLY A 246 2.45 0.07 17.38
CA GLY A 246 3.32 0.94 16.59
C GLY A 246 4.81 0.63 16.78
N ARG A 247 5.24 0.36 18.03
CA ARG A 247 6.61 -0.09 18.32
C ARG A 247 6.93 -1.44 17.67
N THR A 248 5.99 -2.38 17.70
CA THR A 248 6.13 -3.69 17.04
C THR A 248 6.36 -3.53 15.54
N ARG A 249 5.66 -2.61 14.87
CA ARG A 249 5.88 -2.32 13.44
C ARG A 249 7.31 -1.84 13.15
N ASN A 250 7.83 -0.93 13.98
CA ASN A 250 9.20 -0.44 13.85
C ASN A 250 10.23 -1.54 14.12
N LEU A 251 9.98 -2.38 15.13
CA LEU A 251 10.85 -3.53 15.44
C LEU A 251 10.85 -4.56 14.30
N ASN A 252 9.68 -4.85 13.72
CA ASN A 252 9.57 -5.71 12.54
C ASN A 252 10.38 -5.15 11.36
N SER A 253 10.29 -3.84 11.10
CA SER A 253 11.11 -3.19 10.07
C SER A 253 12.62 -3.33 10.33
N ALA A 254 13.06 -3.24 11.59
CA ALA A 254 14.46 -3.44 11.97
C ALA A 254 14.89 -4.90 11.79
N ASN A 255 14.05 -5.85 12.21
CA ASN A 255 14.29 -7.29 12.02
C ASN A 255 14.37 -7.66 10.54
N LEU A 256 13.53 -7.07 9.68
CA LEU A 256 13.62 -7.25 8.23
C LEU A 256 14.93 -6.69 7.66
N ALA A 257 15.44 -5.56 8.17
CA ALA A 257 16.73 -5.04 7.76
C ALA A 257 17.89 -5.99 8.10
N ILE A 258 17.82 -6.66 9.26
CA ILE A 258 18.76 -7.73 9.64
C ILE A 258 18.56 -8.98 8.77
N GLY A 259 17.32 -9.35 8.47
CA GLY A 259 17.01 -10.44 7.56
C GLY A 259 17.59 -10.21 6.15
N LEU A 260 17.45 -8.98 5.65
CA LEU A 260 18.00 -8.56 4.36
C LEU A 260 19.54 -8.70 4.34
N SER A 261 20.24 -8.33 5.40
CA SER A 261 21.70 -8.51 5.45
C SER A 261 22.10 -9.99 5.44
N LYS A 262 21.31 -10.86 6.07
CA LYS A 262 21.54 -12.32 6.08
C LYS A 262 21.29 -12.99 4.72
N ILE A 263 20.32 -12.50 3.93
CA ILE A 263 20.02 -13.06 2.61
C ILE A 263 20.84 -12.44 1.46
N ASN A 264 21.40 -11.24 1.65
CA ASN A 264 22.18 -10.55 0.62
C ASN A 264 23.37 -11.36 0.05
N PRO A 265 24.07 -12.21 0.82
CA PRO A 265 25.09 -13.11 0.27
C PRO A 265 24.56 -14.09 -0.79
N LEU A 266 23.28 -14.49 -0.72
CA LEU A 266 22.67 -15.35 -1.75
C LEU A 266 22.50 -14.59 -3.07
N ARG A 267 22.15 -13.30 -3.00
CA ARG A 267 22.08 -12.40 -4.16
C ARG A 267 23.46 -12.22 -4.79
N ALA A 268 24.48 -11.95 -3.97
CA ALA A 268 25.87 -11.82 -4.43
C ALA A 268 26.38 -13.10 -5.14
N GLN A 269 26.01 -14.29 -4.65
CA GLN A 269 26.33 -15.55 -5.35
C GLN A 269 25.67 -15.66 -6.73
N ILE A 270 24.47 -15.10 -6.91
CA ILE A 270 23.81 -15.04 -8.23
C ILE A 270 24.52 -14.01 -9.12
N GLU A 271 24.97 -12.86 -8.58
CA GLU A 271 25.77 -11.89 -9.32
C GLU A 271 27.10 -12.50 -9.80
N TRP A 272 27.78 -13.29 -8.95
CA TRP A 272 28.99 -14.02 -9.34
C TRP A 272 28.71 -15.10 -10.37
N TYR A 273 27.58 -15.79 -10.26
CA TYR A 273 27.13 -16.72 -11.30
C TYR A 273 26.95 -15.98 -12.63
N LYS A 274 26.26 -14.83 -12.61
CA LYS A 274 26.06 -13.98 -13.79
C LYS A 274 27.38 -13.60 -14.43
N ALA A 275 28.27 -12.97 -13.67
CA ALA A 275 29.57 -12.52 -14.18
C ALA A 275 30.40 -13.66 -14.79
N SER A 276 30.32 -14.86 -14.20
CA SER A 276 31.05 -16.01 -14.73
C SER A 276 30.42 -16.62 -15.98
N CYS A 277 29.09 -16.57 -16.15
CA CYS A 277 28.43 -16.99 -17.37
C CYS A 277 28.64 -15.97 -18.50
N ASP A 278 28.66 -14.69 -18.17
CA ASP A 278 28.90 -13.62 -19.15
C ASP A 278 30.35 -13.66 -19.69
N ASN A 279 31.30 -14.16 -18.88
CA ASN A 279 32.69 -14.36 -19.26
C ASN A 279 33.01 -15.79 -19.76
N SER A 280 32.02 -16.68 -19.90
CA SER A 280 32.30 -18.05 -20.34
C SER A 280 32.58 -18.11 -21.84
N GLY A 281 33.39 -19.08 -22.26
CA GLY A 281 33.68 -19.34 -23.67
C GLY A 281 32.46 -19.74 -24.49
N ASP A 282 31.40 -20.23 -23.83
CA ASP A 282 30.15 -20.63 -24.48
C ASP A 282 29.37 -19.42 -25.02
N GLN A 283 29.64 -18.20 -24.54
CA GLN A 283 28.99 -16.96 -24.97
C GLN A 283 27.45 -17.02 -24.94
N MET A 284 26.88 -17.65 -23.92
CA MET A 284 25.42 -17.80 -23.76
C MET A 284 24.83 -16.78 -22.78
N GLY A 285 25.63 -16.30 -21.82
CA GLY A 285 25.13 -15.47 -20.73
C GLY A 285 24.37 -16.28 -19.67
N TYR A 286 24.04 -15.61 -18.57
CA TYR A 286 23.52 -16.29 -17.37
C TYR A 286 22.09 -16.82 -17.49
N TYR A 287 21.23 -16.17 -18.29
CA TYR A 287 19.86 -16.61 -18.54
C TYR A 287 19.85 -17.99 -19.21
N ASP A 288 20.49 -18.09 -20.37
CA ASP A 288 20.56 -19.34 -21.16
C ASP A 288 21.33 -20.44 -20.42
N SER A 289 22.45 -20.09 -19.77
CA SER A 289 23.19 -21.02 -18.92
C SER A 289 22.32 -21.63 -17.81
N PHE A 290 21.43 -20.82 -17.22
CA PHE A 290 20.53 -21.30 -16.17
C PHE A 290 19.33 -22.06 -16.76
N LYS A 291 18.77 -21.63 -17.89
CA LYS A 291 17.68 -22.32 -18.58
C LYS A 291 18.12 -23.71 -19.04
N GLN A 292 19.37 -23.86 -19.47
CA GLN A 292 19.94 -25.12 -19.97
C GLN A 292 20.69 -25.93 -18.90
N ARG A 293 20.73 -25.45 -17.64
CA ARG A 293 21.49 -26.09 -16.56
C ARG A 293 21.17 -27.59 -16.46
N GLY A 294 22.14 -28.47 -16.71
CA GLY A 294 21.94 -29.92 -16.53
C GLY A 294 21.89 -30.30 -15.05
N ALA A 295 22.44 -31.46 -14.70
CA ALA A 295 22.65 -31.87 -13.31
C ALA A 295 23.79 -31.09 -12.59
N SER A 296 24.02 -29.83 -12.97
CA SER A 296 25.12 -29.01 -12.47
C SER A 296 24.90 -28.59 -11.02
N LYS A 297 25.81 -28.97 -10.12
CA LYS A 297 25.83 -28.53 -8.72
C LYS A 297 25.74 -27.00 -8.59
N ARG A 298 26.40 -26.28 -9.50
CA ARG A 298 26.37 -24.82 -9.57
C ARG A 298 24.98 -24.30 -9.92
N GLY A 299 24.35 -24.86 -10.96
CA GLY A 299 23.00 -24.50 -11.38
C GLY A 299 21.95 -24.77 -10.28
N PHE A 300 22.06 -25.90 -9.58
CA PHE A 300 21.20 -26.20 -8.43
C PHE A 300 21.39 -25.21 -7.28
N LYS A 301 22.63 -24.83 -6.96
CA LYS A 301 22.90 -23.85 -5.92
C LYS A 301 22.27 -22.49 -6.23
N VAL A 302 22.38 -22.03 -7.47
CA VAL A 302 21.76 -20.79 -7.95
C VAL A 302 20.23 -20.87 -7.85
N ASN A 303 19.64 -22.00 -8.26
CA ASN A 303 18.19 -22.21 -8.15
C ASN A 303 17.71 -22.19 -6.70
N MET A 304 18.46 -22.80 -5.79
CA MET A 304 18.17 -22.73 -4.35
C MET A 304 18.27 -21.31 -3.80
N ASN A 305 19.25 -20.54 -4.25
CA ASN A 305 19.39 -19.13 -3.85
C ASN A 305 18.22 -18.29 -4.37
N ARG A 306 17.79 -18.48 -5.62
CA ARG A 306 16.59 -17.86 -6.22
C ARG A 306 15.36 -18.09 -5.35
N ILE A 307 15.07 -19.35 -5.00
CA ILE A 307 13.91 -19.72 -4.18
C ILE A 307 13.96 -19.06 -2.80
N LYS A 308 15.11 -19.11 -2.11
CA LYS A 308 15.28 -18.52 -0.77
C LYS A 308 15.11 -17.00 -0.78
N LEU A 309 15.60 -16.32 -1.82
CA LEU A 309 15.38 -14.89 -1.99
C LEU A 309 13.91 -14.59 -2.24
N GLY A 310 13.22 -15.36 -3.09
CA GLY A 310 11.78 -15.26 -3.31
C GLY A 310 10.99 -15.36 -2.01
N GLN A 311 11.25 -16.39 -1.20
CA GLN A 311 10.59 -16.61 0.10
C GLN A 311 10.76 -15.43 1.07
N PHE A 312 11.96 -14.83 1.12
CA PHE A 312 12.19 -13.65 1.96
C PHE A 312 11.31 -12.47 1.51
N TRP A 313 11.27 -12.21 0.20
CA TRP A 313 10.50 -11.11 -0.35
C TRP A 313 9.00 -11.32 -0.23
N ASP A 314 8.52 -12.53 -0.46
CA ASP A 314 7.11 -12.90 -0.28
C ASP A 314 6.69 -12.72 1.19
N SER A 315 7.51 -13.21 2.15
CA SER A 315 7.25 -13.01 3.58
C SER A 315 7.24 -11.53 3.99
N LEU A 316 8.13 -10.71 3.41
CA LEU A 316 8.13 -9.26 3.63
C LEU A 316 6.85 -8.62 3.12
N ILE A 317 6.39 -9.01 1.93
CA ILE A 317 5.16 -8.51 1.31
C ILE A 317 3.94 -8.89 2.17
N ASP A 318 3.89 -10.12 2.67
CA ASP A 318 2.80 -10.59 3.54
C ASP A 318 2.72 -9.73 4.82
N LYS A 319 3.88 -9.44 5.44
CA LYS A 319 3.96 -8.51 6.59
C LYS A 319 3.51 -7.10 6.24
N LEU A 320 3.82 -6.63 5.03
CA LEU A 320 3.37 -5.32 4.58
C LEU A 320 1.85 -5.29 4.43
N GLU A 321 1.22 -6.32 3.88
CA GLU A 321 -0.23 -6.39 3.71
C GLU A 321 -0.99 -6.65 5.01
N ALA A 322 -0.39 -7.39 5.94
CA ALA A 322 -0.89 -7.56 7.30
C ALA A 322 -0.76 -6.29 8.15
N ASN A 323 -0.27 -5.18 7.59
CA ASN A 323 -0.05 -3.91 8.27
C ASN A 323 0.88 -4.03 9.51
N GLU A 324 1.83 -4.96 9.44
CA GLU A 324 2.84 -5.21 10.47
C GLU A 324 4.10 -4.36 10.30
N LEU A 325 4.12 -3.48 9.28
CA LEU A 325 5.24 -2.62 8.93
C LEU A 325 4.82 -1.13 8.90
N PRO A 326 5.79 -0.20 9.04
CA PRO A 326 5.52 1.23 8.93
C PRO A 326 4.81 1.64 7.63
N TYR A 327 4.00 2.69 7.68
CA TYR A 327 3.14 3.11 6.56
C TYR A 327 3.94 3.51 5.31
N ASP A 328 5.10 4.11 5.51
CA ASP A 328 6.01 4.63 4.48
C ASP A 328 7.01 3.58 3.98
N PHE A 329 6.95 2.34 4.46
CA PHE A 329 7.97 1.31 4.21
C PHE A 329 8.27 1.11 2.71
N HIS A 330 7.24 1.07 1.87
CA HIS A 330 7.31 0.92 0.41
C HIS A 330 7.87 2.15 -0.34
N LYS A 331 8.02 3.29 0.33
CA LYS A 331 8.61 4.53 -0.21
C LYS A 331 10.06 4.73 0.22
N ARG A 332 10.53 3.95 1.20
CA ARG A 332 11.90 4.08 1.69
C ARG A 332 12.86 3.56 0.63
N GLU A 333 13.77 4.43 0.20
CA GLU A 333 14.76 4.19 -0.86
C GLU A 333 15.47 2.84 -0.71
N LYS A 334 15.91 2.49 0.52
CA LYS A 334 16.52 1.19 0.84
C LYS A 334 15.73 -0.01 0.27
N TRP A 335 14.41 -0.05 0.48
CA TRP A 335 13.56 -1.17 0.08
C TRP A 335 13.19 -1.10 -1.40
N VAL A 336 12.98 0.11 -1.92
CA VAL A 336 12.73 0.35 -3.34
C VAL A 336 13.93 -0.12 -4.18
N CYS A 337 15.14 0.33 -3.86
CA CYS A 337 16.35 -0.07 -4.56
C CYS A 337 16.67 -1.57 -4.36
N ALA A 338 16.58 -2.09 -3.14
CA ALA A 338 16.90 -3.50 -2.88
C ALA A 338 15.95 -4.46 -3.64
N SER A 339 14.65 -4.15 -3.67
CA SER A 339 13.67 -4.95 -4.42
C SER A 339 13.86 -4.81 -5.93
N GLN A 340 14.20 -3.62 -6.44
CA GLN A 340 14.51 -3.41 -7.84
C GLN A 340 15.76 -4.21 -8.26
N PHE A 341 16.86 -4.15 -7.52
CA PHE A 341 18.07 -4.93 -7.84
C PHE A 341 17.84 -6.43 -7.74
N TYR A 342 17.04 -6.88 -6.77
CA TYR A 342 16.59 -8.27 -6.72
C TYR A 342 15.82 -8.66 -7.98
N LYS A 343 14.81 -7.86 -8.37
CA LYS A 343 13.97 -8.11 -9.54
C LYS A 343 14.79 -8.20 -10.82
N LEU A 344 15.62 -7.20 -11.12
CA LEU A 344 16.44 -7.16 -12.33
C LEU A 344 17.41 -8.34 -12.44
N LEU A 345 17.87 -8.88 -11.31
CA LEU A 345 18.81 -10.00 -11.29
C LEU A 345 18.10 -11.36 -11.36
N VAL A 346 17.00 -11.52 -10.61
CA VAL A 346 16.40 -12.82 -10.29
C VAL A 346 15.17 -13.15 -11.15
N GLU A 347 14.38 -12.16 -11.56
CA GLU A 347 13.20 -12.41 -12.41
C GLU A 347 13.58 -13.10 -13.74
N PRO A 348 14.70 -12.78 -14.42
CA PRO A 348 15.18 -13.56 -15.56
C PRO A 348 15.37 -15.06 -15.26
N LEU A 349 15.78 -15.42 -14.04
CA LEU A 349 15.95 -16.82 -13.65
C LEU A 349 14.61 -17.51 -13.36
N ASP A 350 13.62 -16.78 -12.84
CA ASP A 350 12.24 -17.26 -12.70
C ASP A 350 11.61 -17.51 -14.08
N ILE A 351 11.86 -16.61 -15.03
CA ILE A 351 11.45 -16.76 -16.44
C ILE A 351 12.13 -17.99 -17.05
N ALA A 352 13.45 -18.11 -16.92
CA ALA A 352 14.21 -19.25 -17.43
C ALA A 352 13.64 -20.57 -16.89
N GLU A 353 13.31 -20.62 -15.60
CA GLU A 353 12.71 -21.80 -14.98
C GLU A 353 11.30 -22.11 -15.51
N TYR A 354 10.48 -21.08 -15.69
CA TYR A 354 9.13 -21.21 -16.23
C TYR A 354 9.13 -21.84 -17.62
N TYR A 355 10.00 -21.34 -18.51
CA TYR A 355 10.09 -21.83 -19.88
C TYR A 355 10.81 -23.18 -19.98
N ARG A 356 11.85 -23.40 -19.16
CA ARG A 356 12.55 -24.69 -19.07
C ARG A 356 11.60 -25.83 -18.74
N ASN A 357 10.69 -25.62 -17.78
CA ASN A 357 9.75 -26.65 -17.34
C ASN A 357 8.51 -26.76 -18.26
N GLY A 358 8.49 -26.06 -19.39
CA GLY A 358 7.37 -26.12 -20.34
C GLY A 358 6.07 -25.51 -19.83
N MET A 359 6.10 -24.70 -18.76
CA MET A 359 4.90 -24.15 -18.13
C MET A 359 4.10 -23.26 -19.08
N HIS A 360 4.76 -22.62 -20.04
CA HIS A 360 4.11 -21.82 -21.08
C HIS A 360 3.12 -22.62 -21.95
N ARG A 361 3.33 -23.93 -22.10
CA ARG A 361 2.43 -24.82 -22.86
C ARG A 361 1.21 -25.25 -22.06
N VAL A 362 1.33 -25.27 -20.73
CA VAL A 362 0.27 -25.73 -19.81
C VAL A 362 -0.59 -24.56 -19.33
N LYS A 363 0.05 -23.46 -18.91
CA LYS A 363 -0.60 -22.30 -18.30
C LYS A 363 -0.70 -21.09 -19.23
N GLY A 364 0.01 -21.09 -20.36
CA GLY A 364 0.19 -19.90 -21.21
C GLY A 364 1.45 -19.10 -20.86
N HIS A 365 1.77 -18.06 -21.63
CA HIS A 365 3.04 -17.34 -21.50
C HIS A 365 3.23 -16.62 -20.15
N TYR A 366 4.50 -16.39 -19.79
CA TYR A 366 4.90 -15.92 -18.47
C TYR A 366 4.25 -14.60 -18.06
N MET A 367 4.16 -13.62 -18.97
CA MET A 367 3.66 -12.28 -18.65
C MET A 367 2.23 -12.30 -18.08
N GLN A 368 1.37 -13.16 -18.63
CA GLN A 368 -0.03 -13.27 -18.23
C GLN A 368 -0.24 -14.29 -17.11
N HIS A 369 0.47 -15.43 -17.16
CA HIS A 369 0.13 -16.60 -16.34
C HIS A 369 1.26 -17.13 -15.45
N GLY A 370 2.50 -16.64 -15.62
CA GLY A 370 3.66 -17.09 -14.86
C GLY A 370 4.24 -16.07 -13.90
N ARG A 371 4.00 -14.78 -14.12
CA ARG A 371 4.65 -13.70 -13.38
C ARG A 371 4.17 -13.60 -11.94
N GLU A 372 5.08 -13.84 -11.00
CA GLU A 372 4.79 -13.82 -9.58
C GLU A 372 4.42 -12.42 -9.07
N ARG A 373 3.55 -12.41 -8.05
CA ARG A 373 2.96 -11.20 -7.48
C ARG A 373 3.99 -10.18 -7.01
N ARG A 374 5.10 -10.64 -6.41
CA ARG A 374 6.18 -9.77 -5.90
C ARG A 374 6.73 -8.82 -6.96
N TYR A 375 6.90 -9.26 -8.20
CA TYR A 375 7.46 -8.42 -9.26
C TYR A 375 6.53 -7.29 -9.67
N LYS A 376 5.21 -7.55 -9.69
CA LYS A 376 4.19 -6.53 -9.93
C LYS A 376 4.19 -5.46 -8.83
N ILE A 377 4.40 -5.87 -7.58
CA ILE A 377 4.51 -4.95 -6.44
C ILE A 377 5.78 -4.10 -6.55
N PHE A 378 6.89 -4.70 -6.93
CA PHE A 378 8.16 -3.97 -7.09
C PHE A 378 8.13 -3.01 -8.29
N ASP A 379 7.44 -3.33 -9.38
CA ASP A 379 7.16 -2.37 -10.46
C ASP A 379 6.39 -1.16 -9.93
N LYS A 380 5.38 -1.39 -9.09
CA LYS A 380 4.61 -0.31 -8.44
C LYS A 380 5.49 0.54 -7.53
N TRP A 381 6.32 -0.08 -6.68
CA TRP A 381 7.24 0.67 -5.80
C TRP A 381 8.26 1.47 -6.60
N TRP A 382 8.81 0.90 -7.68
CA TRP A 382 9.78 1.60 -8.51
C TRP A 382 9.14 2.78 -9.25
N SER A 383 8.00 2.57 -9.92
CA SER A 383 7.32 3.61 -10.71
C SER A 383 6.78 4.77 -9.87
N GLU A 384 6.31 4.51 -8.64
CA GLU A 384 5.80 5.56 -7.75
C GLU A 384 6.90 6.44 -7.13
N ASN A 385 8.15 5.96 -7.10
CA ASN A 385 9.27 6.66 -6.47
C ASN A 385 10.33 7.13 -7.47
N SER A 386 10.33 6.64 -8.71
CA SER A 386 11.31 7.03 -9.73
C SER A 386 10.87 8.33 -10.42
N THR A 387 11.63 9.40 -10.21
CA THR A 387 11.44 10.69 -10.89
C THR A 387 12.24 10.82 -12.19
N ASP A 388 12.97 9.76 -12.58
CA ASP A 388 14.02 9.88 -13.58
C ASP A 388 13.52 9.75 -15.01
N HIS A 389 13.86 10.76 -15.81
CA HIS A 389 13.98 10.61 -17.26
C HIS A 389 15.26 9.82 -17.54
N PRO A 390 15.21 8.74 -18.35
CA PRO A 390 16.41 7.98 -18.66
C PRO A 390 17.38 8.85 -19.46
N ASN A 391 18.47 9.27 -18.83
CA ASN A 391 19.62 9.82 -19.53
C ASN A 391 20.31 8.70 -20.32
N ALA A 392 20.80 9.03 -21.51
CA ALA A 392 21.54 8.08 -22.34
C ALA A 392 22.74 7.51 -21.57
N ARG A 393 22.82 6.18 -21.46
CA ARG A 393 23.90 5.51 -20.72
C ARG A 393 25.18 5.52 -21.54
N SER A 394 26.32 5.74 -20.88
CA SER A 394 27.65 5.63 -21.52
C SER A 394 28.08 4.17 -21.72
N ARG A 395 27.64 3.26 -20.84
CA ARG A 395 27.96 1.82 -20.84
C ARG A 395 26.69 0.98 -20.70
N PHE A 396 26.75 -0.25 -21.21
CA PHE A 396 25.71 -1.26 -21.00
C PHE A 396 25.42 -1.47 -19.52
N ALA A 397 24.14 -1.67 -19.21
CA ALA A 397 23.69 -1.93 -17.86
C ALA A 397 24.26 -3.25 -17.34
N SER A 398 24.53 -3.36 -16.04
CA SER A 398 24.95 -4.63 -15.43
C SER A 398 23.83 -5.68 -15.48
N SER A 399 22.59 -5.23 -15.39
CA SER A 399 21.35 -6.01 -15.54
C SER A 399 20.42 -5.29 -16.52
N THR A 400 19.75 -6.04 -17.40
CA THR A 400 18.74 -5.49 -18.31
C THR A 400 17.66 -4.74 -17.53
N GLN A 401 17.36 -3.50 -17.93
CA GLN A 401 16.43 -2.63 -17.17
C GLN A 401 14.96 -3.07 -17.26
N ASP A 402 14.59 -3.82 -18.30
CA ASP A 402 13.34 -4.56 -18.37
C ASP A 402 13.57 -5.99 -17.85
N SER A 403 13.13 -6.27 -16.62
CA SER A 403 13.28 -7.59 -16.02
C SER A 403 12.45 -8.68 -16.73
N CYS A 404 11.45 -8.30 -17.52
CA CYS A 404 10.64 -9.20 -18.33
C CYS A 404 11.17 -9.37 -19.76
N PHE A 405 12.33 -8.79 -20.10
CA PHE A 405 12.91 -8.86 -21.44
C PHE A 405 12.95 -10.30 -21.98
N TRP A 406 13.45 -11.24 -21.18
CA TRP A 406 13.56 -12.64 -21.59
C TRP A 406 12.21 -13.33 -21.80
N ALA A 407 11.16 -12.95 -21.07
CA ALA A 407 9.81 -13.50 -21.32
C ALA A 407 9.29 -13.07 -22.70
N LYS A 408 9.60 -11.83 -23.12
CA LYS A 408 9.26 -11.32 -24.45
C LYS A 408 10.04 -12.02 -25.56
N VAL A 409 11.32 -12.34 -25.34
CA VAL A 409 12.13 -13.16 -26.27
C VAL A 409 11.48 -14.52 -26.49
N GLU A 410 11.10 -15.21 -25.42
CA GLU A 410 10.47 -16.54 -25.51
C GLU A 410 9.10 -16.48 -26.21
N GLU A 411 8.30 -15.46 -25.92
CA GLU A 411 7.04 -15.22 -26.63
C GLU A 411 7.25 -14.95 -28.12
N ALA A 412 8.22 -14.11 -28.47
CA ALA A 412 8.52 -13.78 -29.87
C ALA A 412 9.01 -15.01 -30.64
N ARG A 413 9.88 -15.84 -30.05
CA ARG A 413 10.34 -17.10 -30.65
C ARG A 413 9.20 -18.10 -30.85
N ASP A 414 8.34 -18.29 -29.86
CA ASP A 414 7.20 -19.20 -29.98
C ASP A 414 6.21 -18.73 -31.07
N ARG A 415 5.96 -17.42 -31.18
CA ARG A 415 5.17 -16.84 -32.27
C ARG A 415 5.84 -17.02 -33.63
N LEU A 416 7.16 -16.87 -33.73
CA LEU A 416 7.93 -17.09 -34.95
C LEU A 416 7.89 -18.56 -35.41
N ILE A 417 7.76 -19.51 -34.49
CA ILE A 417 7.55 -20.92 -34.83
C ILE A 417 6.13 -21.12 -35.36
N LYS A 418 5.12 -20.57 -34.68
CA LYS A 418 3.70 -20.71 -35.06
C LYS A 418 3.36 -20.05 -36.39
N ILE A 419 3.94 -18.87 -36.68
CA ILE A 419 3.65 -18.11 -37.90
C ILE A 419 4.02 -18.89 -39.17
N ARG A 420 5.01 -19.80 -39.11
CA ARG A 420 5.40 -20.68 -40.23
C ARG A 420 4.32 -21.70 -40.60
N THR A 421 3.39 -21.96 -39.68
CA THR A 421 2.30 -22.93 -39.83
C THR A 421 0.90 -22.29 -39.82
N GLU A 422 0.83 -20.96 -39.72
CA GLU A 422 -0.43 -20.23 -39.55
C GLU A 422 -1.15 -20.08 -40.90
N GLY A 423 -2.40 -20.53 -40.97
CA GLY A 423 -3.24 -20.45 -42.17
C GLY A 423 -4.17 -19.24 -42.21
N ASP A 424 -4.48 -18.64 -41.05
CA ASP A 424 -5.34 -17.45 -40.98
C ASP A 424 -4.52 -16.17 -41.20
N ALA A 425 -4.80 -15.46 -42.30
CA ALA A 425 -4.14 -14.22 -42.67
C ALA A 425 -4.21 -13.14 -41.58
N ARG A 426 -5.32 -13.05 -40.81
CA ARG A 426 -5.43 -12.05 -39.74
C ARG A 426 -4.53 -12.37 -38.56
N ASN A 427 -4.47 -13.64 -38.16
CA ASN A 427 -3.58 -14.08 -37.09
C ASN A 427 -2.12 -13.95 -37.50
N PHE A 428 -1.80 -14.27 -38.75
CA PHE A 428 -0.49 -14.07 -39.35
C PHE A 428 -0.03 -12.62 -39.25
N ILE A 429 -0.84 -11.66 -39.73
CA ILE A 429 -0.51 -10.22 -39.68
C ILE A 429 -0.31 -9.76 -38.24
N LYS A 430 -1.20 -10.16 -37.32
CA LYS A 430 -1.09 -9.79 -35.90
C LYS A 430 0.19 -10.33 -35.26
N MET A 431 0.56 -11.58 -35.52
CA MET A 431 1.81 -12.16 -34.99
C MET A 431 3.03 -11.45 -35.56
N LEU A 432 3.02 -11.14 -36.86
CA LEU A 432 4.10 -10.41 -37.53
C LEU A 432 4.30 -9.01 -36.94
N GLU A 433 3.20 -8.29 -36.71
CA GLU A 433 3.23 -6.99 -36.05
C GLU A 433 3.82 -7.07 -34.65
N ASP A 434 3.39 -8.04 -33.84
CA ASP A 434 3.86 -8.17 -32.46
C ASP A 434 5.34 -8.53 -32.39
N ILE A 435 5.84 -9.42 -33.26
CA ILE A 435 7.27 -9.75 -33.37
C ILE A 435 8.06 -8.51 -33.81
N THR A 436 7.56 -7.75 -34.79
CA THR A 436 8.20 -6.52 -35.28
C THR A 436 8.26 -5.44 -34.18
N LYS A 437 7.16 -5.25 -33.44
CA LYS A 437 7.10 -4.34 -32.29
C LYS A 437 8.10 -4.76 -31.20
N PHE A 438 8.27 -6.06 -30.97
CA PHE A 438 9.29 -6.56 -30.04
C PHE A 438 10.71 -6.25 -30.53
N ASP A 439 11.05 -6.56 -31.79
CA ASP A 439 12.39 -6.30 -32.36
C ASP A 439 12.74 -4.80 -32.28
N GLN A 440 11.83 -3.92 -32.68
CA GLN A 440 12.02 -2.46 -32.59
C GLN A 440 12.29 -2.01 -31.15
N ASN A 441 11.53 -2.52 -30.19
CA ASN A 441 11.73 -2.19 -28.77
C ASN A 441 13.07 -2.70 -28.24
N ALA A 442 13.47 -3.93 -28.61
CA ALA A 442 14.74 -4.51 -28.19
C ALA A 442 15.93 -3.72 -28.77
N ARG A 443 15.88 -3.32 -30.05
CA ARG A 443 16.90 -2.47 -30.67
C ARG A 443 17.05 -1.14 -29.96
N ARG A 444 15.93 -0.45 -29.67
CA ARG A 444 15.94 0.79 -28.91
C ARG A 444 16.60 0.63 -27.53
N MET A 445 16.32 -0.46 -26.81
CA MET A 445 16.96 -0.74 -25.53
C MET A 445 18.47 -0.98 -25.67
N ILE A 446 18.92 -1.64 -26.75
CA ILE A 446 20.33 -1.86 -27.04
C ILE A 446 21.03 -0.54 -27.37
N GLU A 447 20.43 0.29 -28.20
CA GLU A 447 20.92 1.63 -28.56
C GLU A 447 21.07 2.53 -27.31
N ASN A 448 20.10 2.47 -26.41
CA ASN A 448 20.14 3.16 -25.11
C ASN A 448 21.08 2.51 -24.08
N LYS A 449 21.68 1.36 -24.42
CA LYS A 449 22.55 0.54 -23.56
C LYS A 449 21.86 0.10 -22.25
N GLU A 450 20.56 -0.14 -22.30
CA GLU A 450 19.71 -0.57 -21.18
C GLU A 450 19.74 -2.09 -20.94
N VAL A 451 20.31 -2.85 -21.87
CA VAL A 451 20.47 -4.31 -21.77
C VAL A 451 21.78 -4.69 -21.09
N SER A 452 21.81 -5.89 -20.49
CA SER A 452 23.03 -6.47 -19.97
C SER A 452 23.81 -7.31 -20.99
N PRO A 453 25.12 -7.56 -20.76
CA PRO A 453 25.99 -8.23 -21.74
C PRO A 453 25.50 -9.60 -22.21
N ASP A 454 24.76 -10.34 -21.38
CA ASP A 454 24.14 -11.63 -21.72
C ASP A 454 23.15 -11.54 -22.88
N VAL A 455 22.45 -10.41 -23.05
CA VAL A 455 21.57 -10.21 -24.22
C VAL A 455 22.38 -10.16 -25.51
N LEU A 456 23.57 -9.55 -25.45
CA LEU A 456 24.47 -9.36 -26.60
C LEU A 456 25.38 -10.56 -26.87
N ALA A 457 25.31 -11.60 -26.03
CA ALA A 457 26.16 -12.77 -26.18
C ALA A 457 25.78 -13.54 -27.45
N LYS A 458 26.79 -14.05 -28.18
CA LYS A 458 26.60 -14.64 -29.52
C LYS A 458 25.61 -15.79 -29.53
N ASN A 459 25.66 -16.65 -28.51
CA ASN A 459 24.82 -17.84 -28.39
C ASN A 459 23.64 -17.62 -27.42
N SER A 460 23.28 -16.36 -27.15
CA SER A 460 22.11 -16.04 -26.33
C SER A 460 20.81 -16.37 -27.07
N SER A 461 19.75 -16.67 -26.34
CA SER A 461 18.43 -16.91 -26.93
C SER A 461 17.91 -15.72 -27.74
N TYR A 462 18.34 -14.50 -27.43
CA TYR A 462 17.99 -13.29 -28.19
C TYR A 462 18.77 -13.22 -29.51
N SER A 463 20.08 -13.45 -29.48
CA SER A 463 20.92 -13.45 -30.69
C SER A 463 20.45 -14.49 -31.71
N LEU A 464 20.16 -15.71 -31.23
CA LEU A 464 19.60 -16.79 -32.06
C LEU A 464 18.23 -16.41 -32.65
N PHE A 465 17.35 -15.79 -31.85
CA PHE A 465 16.07 -15.28 -32.35
C PHE A 465 16.25 -14.25 -33.46
N ILE A 466 17.22 -13.34 -33.34
CA ILE A 466 17.48 -12.32 -34.36
C ILE A 466 17.96 -12.95 -35.68
N GLU A 467 18.76 -14.01 -35.63
CA GLU A 467 19.15 -14.78 -36.82
C GLU A 467 17.95 -15.47 -37.47
N GLU A 468 17.16 -16.19 -36.68
CA GLU A 468 15.91 -16.85 -37.12
C GLU A 468 14.91 -15.85 -37.73
N TRP A 469 14.82 -14.65 -37.14
CA TRP A 469 13.92 -13.59 -37.59
C TRP A 469 14.38 -12.96 -38.91
N LYS A 470 15.68 -12.70 -39.08
CA LYS A 470 16.24 -12.20 -40.34
C LYS A 470 16.08 -13.20 -41.48
N GLU A 471 16.27 -14.48 -41.21
CA GLU A 471 16.04 -15.55 -42.18
C GLU A 471 14.58 -15.55 -42.64
N PHE A 472 13.64 -15.50 -41.69
CA PHE A 472 12.21 -15.45 -41.99
C PHE A 472 11.81 -14.19 -42.78
N GLN A 473 12.34 -13.02 -42.42
CA GLN A 473 12.12 -11.77 -43.18
C GLN A 473 12.62 -11.88 -44.63
N SER A 474 13.78 -12.52 -44.83
CA SER A 474 14.34 -12.74 -46.18
C SER A 474 13.45 -13.69 -46.99
N GLN A 475 12.92 -14.75 -46.37
CA GLN A 475 11.95 -15.64 -47.00
C GLN A 475 10.69 -14.88 -47.41
N LEU A 476 10.14 -14.03 -46.55
CA LEU A 476 8.96 -13.21 -46.90
C LEU A 476 9.22 -12.26 -48.07
N GLN A 477 10.39 -11.64 -48.16
CA GLN A 477 10.77 -10.78 -49.28
C GLN A 477 10.86 -11.56 -50.60
N LEU A 478 11.30 -12.82 -50.56
CA LEU A 478 11.32 -13.72 -51.72
C LEU A 478 9.92 -14.15 -52.19
N PHE A 479 8.90 -14.08 -51.33
CA PHE A 479 7.50 -14.36 -51.69
C PHE A 479 6.73 -13.13 -52.23
N GLN A 480 7.28 -11.91 -52.10
CA GLN A 480 6.66 -10.69 -52.64
C GLN A 480 6.46 -10.65 -54.17
N PRO A 481 7.21 -11.37 -55.04
CA PRO A 481 6.92 -11.37 -56.48
C PRO A 481 5.65 -12.13 -56.90
N GLN A 482 5.01 -12.91 -56.01
CA GLN A 482 3.92 -13.83 -56.42
C GLN A 482 2.50 -13.39 -56.06
N PHE A 483 2.30 -12.34 -55.23
CA PHE A 483 0.96 -11.79 -54.96
C PHE A 483 1.00 -10.26 -54.78
N PRO A 484 0.88 -9.48 -55.87
CA PRO A 484 0.79 -8.03 -55.80
C PRO A 484 -0.66 -7.65 -55.46
N GLY A 485 -1.01 -7.57 -54.17
CA GLY A 485 -2.38 -7.16 -53.82
C GLY A 485 -2.82 -7.24 -52.36
N ILE A 486 -1.91 -7.32 -51.39
CA ILE A 486 -2.31 -7.18 -49.98
C ILE A 486 -1.41 -6.12 -49.33
N LEU A 487 -1.81 -4.87 -49.51
CA LEU A 487 -1.78 -3.83 -48.48
C LEU A 487 -3.01 -2.95 -48.68
#